data_AF-A0A7W0SU82-F1
#
_entry.id   AF-A0A7W0SU82-F1
#
_cell.length_a   1.000
_cell.length_b   1.000
_cell.length_c   1.000
_cell.angle_alpha   90.00
_cell.angle_beta   90.00
_cell.angle_gamma   90.00
#
_symmetry.space_group_name_H-M   'P 1'
#
loop_
_entity.id
_entity.type
_entity.pdbx_description
1 polymer ?
#
loop_
_entity_poly.entity_id
_entity_poly.type
_entity_poly.pdbx_seq_one_letter_code
_entity_poly.pdbx_strand_id
1 'polypeptide(L)'
;THATAHGSIELKSSDYPRRQMQGGWSQRRFQARAGERVDAFARDIASETQRAMDDLGIEMLIVAGDEVITSPLDASFHQSVSDRVIATMRLDIQTSDSDLLEATLPVAEAAERERESDLVQRLRDAIGHGEYGASGVSDVLAALQAGQVDTLVMVDDFEAAGWADFGFPAYGAGDPPKSHPLGGNSADIVPVDIREALVFLALTTDANFNVIHSAAPVPERVAESDIERESVEPRLPAAVSLDEIGGVGAILRFSMDGDSKA
;
A
#
# COMPACT_ATOMS: atom_id res chain seq x y z
N THR A 1 -10.41 7.23 -9.41
CA THR A 1 -11.25 7.55 -8.24
C THR A 1 -10.49 7.15 -6.99
N HIS A 2 -9.69 8.05 -6.43
CA HIS A 2 -8.94 7.76 -5.20
C HIS A 2 -9.88 7.86 -4.02
N ALA A 3 -10.05 6.74 -3.31
CA ALA A 3 -10.62 6.73 -1.98
C ALA A 3 -9.49 6.31 -1.04
N THR A 4 -8.75 7.27 -0.50
CA THR A 4 -8.02 7.08 0.74
C THR A 4 -9.09 6.83 1.81
N ALA A 5 -9.41 5.55 2.03
CA ALA A 5 -10.37 5.16 3.05
C ALA A 5 -9.69 5.32 4.41
N HIS A 6 -9.66 6.54 4.93
CA HIS A 6 -9.36 6.79 6.33
C HIS A 6 -10.55 6.32 7.17
N GLY A 7 -10.57 5.03 7.49
CA GLY A 7 -11.52 4.46 8.43
C GLY A 7 -11.12 4.81 9.85
N SER A 8 -11.97 5.53 10.59
CA SER A 8 -11.83 5.65 12.04
C SER A 8 -12.72 4.60 12.71
N ILE A 9 -12.10 3.71 13.48
CA ILE A 9 -12.83 2.80 14.38
C ILE A 9 -12.60 3.31 15.80
N GLU A 10 -13.68 3.77 16.44
CA GLU A 10 -13.66 4.12 17.85
C GLU A 10 -13.99 2.87 18.69
N LEU A 11 -12.94 2.22 19.22
CA LEU A 11 -13.10 1.10 20.16
C LEU A 11 -13.32 1.66 21.57
N LYS A 12 -14.56 1.64 22.06
CA LYS A 12 -14.91 1.98 23.44
C LYS A 12 -15.00 0.72 24.29
N SER A 13 -14.06 0.56 25.23
CA SER A 13 -14.14 -0.44 26.31
C SER A 13 -14.17 0.26 27.67
N SER A 14 -15.00 -0.23 28.59
CA SER A 14 -15.29 0.38 29.90
C SER A 14 -14.27 0.06 31.00
N ASP A 15 -13.31 -0.81 30.72
CA ASP A 15 -12.59 -1.54 31.79
C ASP A 15 -11.19 -0.99 32.11
N TYR A 16 -10.82 0.17 31.56
CA TYR A 16 -9.55 0.82 31.88
C TYR A 16 -9.48 1.23 33.37
N PRO A 17 -8.50 0.73 34.13
CA PRO A 17 -8.48 0.92 35.59
C PRO A 17 -8.13 2.37 35.99
N ARG A 18 -9.07 3.05 36.66
CA ARG A 18 -8.84 4.37 37.26
C ARG A 18 -7.97 4.25 38.53
N ARG A 19 -6.87 5.01 38.59
CA ARG A 19 -6.00 5.08 39.78
C ARG A 19 -6.72 5.80 40.93
N GLN A 20 -6.91 5.13 42.07
CA GLN A 20 -7.23 5.77 43.35
C GLN A 20 -6.05 5.61 44.32
N MET A 21 -5.59 6.72 44.93
CA MET A 21 -4.58 6.69 46.00
C MET A 21 -5.24 6.38 47.34
N GLN A 22 -4.98 5.18 47.90
CA GLN A 22 -5.18 4.91 49.32
C GLN A 22 -4.04 3.99 49.82
N GLY A 23 -3.42 4.35 50.95
CA GLY A 23 -2.15 3.80 51.42
C GLY A 23 -2.23 2.53 52.28
N GLY A 24 -1.08 1.84 52.41
CA GLY A 24 -0.76 0.84 53.43
C GLY A 24 -1.13 -0.62 53.07
N TRP A 25 -0.12 -1.51 53.02
CA TRP A 25 -0.08 -3.01 52.85
C TRP A 25 -1.01 -3.70 51.82
N SER A 26 -2.21 -3.18 51.60
CA SER A 26 -3.11 -3.39 50.47
C SER A 26 -2.53 -2.90 49.13
N GLN A 27 -1.51 -2.04 49.16
CA GLN A 27 -0.97 -1.36 47.99
C GLN A 27 -0.36 -2.32 46.95
N ARG A 28 0.35 -3.38 47.36
CA ARG A 28 0.88 -4.39 46.41
C ARG A 28 -0.24 -5.21 45.76
N ARG A 29 -1.26 -5.60 46.53
CA ARG A 29 -2.42 -6.35 45.98
C ARG A 29 -3.28 -5.45 45.07
N PHE A 30 -3.39 -4.17 45.39
CA PHE A 30 -4.08 -3.18 44.55
C PHE A 30 -3.32 -2.90 43.24
N GLN A 31 -2.00 -2.77 43.32
CA GLN A 31 -1.14 -2.59 42.16
C GLN A 31 -1.14 -3.84 41.26
N ALA A 32 -1.08 -5.04 41.84
CA ALA A 32 -1.18 -6.29 41.07
C ALA A 32 -2.52 -6.40 40.32
N ARG A 33 -3.65 -6.12 40.99
CA ARG A 33 -4.97 -6.10 40.33
C ARG A 33 -5.13 -4.98 39.31
N ALA A 34 -4.43 -3.86 39.49
CA ALA A 34 -4.41 -2.80 38.49
C ALA A 34 -3.64 -3.24 37.24
N GLY A 35 -2.48 -3.89 37.41
CA GLY A 35 -1.71 -4.49 36.32
C GLY A 35 -2.50 -5.58 35.57
N GLU A 36 -3.10 -6.54 36.29
CA GLU A 36 -3.93 -7.59 35.69
C GLU A 36 -5.07 -7.04 34.82
N ARG A 37 -5.68 -5.92 35.23
CA ARG A 37 -6.71 -5.24 34.43
C ARG A 37 -6.16 -4.55 33.20
N VAL A 38 -4.97 -3.93 33.29
CA VAL A 38 -4.30 -3.35 32.12
C VAL A 38 -3.94 -4.45 31.12
N ASP A 39 -3.41 -5.58 31.59
CA ASP A 39 -3.06 -6.71 30.73
C ASP A 39 -4.29 -7.34 30.09
N ALA A 40 -5.40 -7.50 30.83
CA ALA A 40 -6.65 -8.00 30.27
C ALA A 40 -7.19 -7.06 29.19
N PHE A 41 -7.24 -5.76 29.49
CA PHE A 41 -7.66 -4.74 28.54
C PHE A 41 -6.77 -4.72 27.28
N ALA A 42 -5.46 -4.84 27.44
CA ALA A 42 -4.51 -4.88 26.33
C ALA A 42 -4.75 -6.10 25.41
N ARG A 43 -5.06 -7.27 25.97
CA ARG A 43 -5.42 -8.46 25.17
C ARG A 43 -6.71 -8.28 24.40
N ASP A 44 -7.72 -7.69 25.03
CA ASP A 44 -9.00 -7.43 24.38
C ASP A 44 -8.81 -6.44 23.20
N ILE A 45 -8.10 -5.33 23.42
CA ILE A 45 -7.79 -4.36 22.36
C ILE A 45 -6.94 -5.01 21.27
N ALA A 46 -5.92 -5.80 21.61
CA ALA A 46 -5.10 -6.50 20.62
C ALA A 46 -5.93 -7.43 19.72
N SER A 47 -6.87 -8.18 20.30
CA SER A 47 -7.76 -9.05 19.52
C SER A 47 -8.70 -8.27 18.61
N GLU A 48 -9.26 -7.14 19.08
CA GLU A 48 -10.16 -6.32 18.25
C GLU A 48 -9.38 -5.59 17.15
N THR A 49 -8.18 -5.09 17.45
CA THR A 49 -7.28 -4.50 16.44
C THR A 49 -6.97 -5.51 15.35
N GLN A 50 -6.62 -6.75 15.70
CA GLN A 50 -6.35 -7.78 14.69
C GLN A 50 -7.56 -8.00 13.77
N ARG A 51 -8.76 -8.17 14.34
CA ARG A 51 -9.98 -8.35 13.54
C ARG A 51 -10.25 -7.16 12.63
N ALA A 52 -10.13 -5.94 13.16
CA ALA A 52 -10.33 -4.72 12.39
C ALA A 52 -9.33 -4.60 11.24
N MET A 53 -8.06 -4.96 11.47
CA MET A 53 -7.04 -4.94 10.43
C MET A 53 -7.29 -5.97 9.33
N ASP A 54 -7.73 -7.18 9.69
CA ASP A 54 -8.03 -8.24 8.74
C ASP A 54 -9.30 -7.94 7.93
N ASP A 55 -10.36 -7.43 8.59
CA ASP A 55 -11.64 -7.10 7.95
C ASP A 55 -11.54 -5.91 6.99
N LEU A 56 -10.70 -4.91 7.32
CA LEU A 56 -10.51 -3.70 6.52
C LEU A 56 -9.30 -3.76 5.58
N GLY A 57 -8.49 -4.83 5.63
CA GLY A 57 -7.26 -4.92 4.85
C GLY A 57 -6.21 -3.86 5.22
N ILE A 58 -6.10 -3.52 6.50
CA ILE A 58 -5.12 -2.53 6.98
C ILE A 58 -3.73 -3.16 7.04
N GLU A 59 -2.80 -2.54 6.33
CA GLU A 59 -1.41 -2.99 6.23
C GLU A 59 -0.43 -2.22 7.12
N MET A 60 -0.85 -1.10 7.70
CA MET A 60 -0.03 -0.25 8.57
C MET A 60 -0.78 0.12 9.85
N LEU A 61 -0.09 0.02 10.98
CA LEU A 61 -0.61 0.40 12.28
C LEU A 61 0.34 1.39 12.96
N ILE A 62 -0.21 2.53 13.38
CA ILE A 62 0.47 3.45 14.30
C ILE A 62 -0.20 3.30 15.67
N VAL A 63 0.60 3.05 16.69
CA VAL A 63 0.11 2.92 18.07
C VAL A 63 0.39 4.21 18.82
N ALA A 64 -0.65 4.91 19.25
CA ALA A 64 -0.52 6.16 20.00
C ALA A 64 -1.01 6.00 21.44
N GLY A 65 -0.18 6.35 22.42
CA GLY A 65 -0.58 6.34 23.84
C GLY A 65 0.59 6.47 24.80
N ASP A 66 0.28 6.45 26.10
CA ASP A 66 1.30 6.39 27.14
C ASP A 66 1.88 4.97 27.30
N GLU A 67 3.08 4.88 27.87
CA GLU A 67 3.82 3.61 28.01
C GLU A 67 3.12 2.57 28.90
N VAL A 68 2.21 3.01 29.78
CA VAL A 68 1.43 2.12 30.66
C VAL A 68 0.47 1.27 29.83
N ILE A 69 -0.02 1.77 28.70
CA ILE A 69 -0.91 1.00 27.81
C ILE A 69 -0.20 0.48 26.56
N THR A 70 0.75 1.21 25.97
CA THR A 70 1.39 0.77 24.72
C THR A 70 2.29 -0.45 24.92
N SER A 71 3.01 -0.57 26.06
CA SER A 71 3.87 -1.74 26.30
C SER A 71 3.07 -3.04 26.50
N PRO A 72 2.01 -3.07 27.33
CA PRO A 72 1.16 -4.27 27.45
C PRO A 72 0.43 -4.61 26.15
N LEU A 73 0.07 -3.61 25.33
CA LEU A 73 -0.57 -3.81 24.04
C LEU A 73 0.39 -4.46 23.04
N ASP A 74 1.61 -3.94 22.93
CA ASP A 74 2.68 -4.52 22.09
C ASP A 74 2.98 -5.97 22.48
N ALA A 75 3.08 -6.25 23.78
CA ALA A 75 3.26 -7.62 24.29
C ALA A 75 2.05 -8.55 24.05
N SER A 76 0.87 -8.00 23.76
CA SER A 76 -0.37 -8.75 23.52
C SER A 76 -0.68 -8.93 22.04
N PHE A 77 -0.01 -8.20 21.15
CA PHE A 77 -0.21 -8.36 19.71
C PHE A 77 0.26 -9.73 19.22
N HIS A 78 -0.51 -10.31 18.31
CA HIS A 78 -0.02 -11.42 17.51
C HIS A 78 1.06 -10.91 16.54
N GLN A 79 2.01 -11.78 16.17
CA GLN A 79 3.13 -11.39 15.29
C GLN A 79 2.65 -10.71 13.99
N SER A 80 1.54 -11.17 13.42
CA SER A 80 0.94 -10.59 12.22
C SER A 80 0.50 -9.13 12.36
N VAL A 81 0.20 -8.67 13.57
CA VAL A 81 -0.11 -7.27 13.87
C VAL A 81 1.18 -6.51 14.16
N SER A 82 2.08 -7.09 14.97
CA SER A 82 3.39 -6.49 15.28
C SER A 82 4.21 -6.18 14.02
N ASP A 83 4.19 -7.06 13.02
CA ASP A 83 4.87 -6.86 11.73
C ASP A 83 4.32 -5.67 10.93
N ARG A 84 3.10 -5.23 11.24
CA ARG A 84 2.42 -4.09 10.60
C ARG A 84 2.52 -2.80 11.42
N VAL A 85 3.10 -2.84 12.63
CA VAL A 85 3.31 -1.64 13.44
C VAL A 85 4.45 -0.82 12.85
N ILE A 86 4.14 0.33 12.26
CA ILE A 86 5.14 1.22 11.64
C ILE A 86 5.68 2.25 12.65
N ALA A 87 4.94 2.54 13.72
CA ALA A 87 5.40 3.43 14.78
C ALA A 87 4.59 3.28 16.08
N THR A 88 5.26 3.60 17.19
CA THR A 88 4.64 3.81 18.50
C THR A 88 4.94 5.21 18.98
N MET A 89 3.90 6.01 19.22
CA MET A 89 4.00 7.43 19.54
C MET A 89 3.39 7.73 20.91
N ARG A 90 3.96 8.70 21.61
CA ARG A 90 3.36 9.25 22.83
C ARG A 90 2.50 10.44 22.47
N LEU A 91 1.19 10.28 22.56
CA LEU A 91 0.20 11.34 22.36
C LEU A 91 -0.75 11.39 23.57
N ASP A 92 -1.21 12.59 23.89
CA ASP A 92 -2.18 12.79 24.97
C ASP A 92 -3.55 12.31 24.49
N ILE A 93 -4.34 11.69 25.37
CA ILE A 93 -5.71 11.29 25.05
C ILE A 93 -6.64 12.49 24.78
N GLN A 94 -6.21 13.70 25.18
CA GLN A 94 -6.89 14.97 24.90
C GLN A 94 -6.39 15.65 23.61
N THR A 95 -5.42 15.05 22.89
CA THR A 95 -4.97 15.54 21.59
C THR A 95 -6.16 15.59 20.63
N SER A 96 -6.34 16.71 19.94
CA SER A 96 -7.43 16.85 18.98
C SER A 96 -7.22 15.95 17.76
N ASP A 97 -8.29 15.59 17.05
CA ASP A 97 -8.18 14.79 15.83
C ASP A 97 -7.26 15.45 14.78
N SER A 98 -7.26 16.78 14.72
CA SER A 98 -6.38 17.55 13.82
C SER A 98 -4.91 17.40 14.19
N ASP A 99 -4.58 17.55 15.48
CA ASP A 99 -3.21 17.43 15.97
C ASP A 99 -2.72 15.97 15.87
N LEU A 100 -3.61 15.00 16.06
CA LEU A 100 -3.32 13.58 15.87
C LEU A 100 -2.97 13.29 14.40
N LEU A 101 -3.74 13.81 13.45
CA LEU A 101 -3.45 13.67 12.02
C LEU A 101 -2.14 14.35 11.64
N GLU A 102 -1.90 15.57 12.13
CA GLU A 102 -0.65 16.31 11.88
C GLU A 102 0.58 15.55 12.40
N ALA A 103 0.46 14.87 13.54
CA ALA A 103 1.53 14.07 14.11
C ALA A 103 1.74 12.72 13.39
N THR A 104 0.67 12.08 12.90
CA THR A 104 0.72 10.70 12.39
C THR A 104 0.90 10.61 10.88
N LEU A 105 0.42 11.60 10.12
CA LEU A 105 0.49 11.61 8.66
C LEU A 105 1.94 11.52 8.13
N PRO A 106 2.92 12.30 8.63
CA PRO A 106 4.30 12.20 8.13
C PRO A 106 4.93 10.82 8.36
N VAL A 107 4.52 10.12 9.42
CA VAL A 107 5.01 8.79 9.75
C VAL A 107 4.43 7.77 8.77
N ALA A 108 3.13 7.85 8.48
CA ALA A 108 2.49 7.00 7.49
C ALA A 108 3.05 7.23 6.08
N GLU A 109 3.24 8.50 5.69
CA GLU A 109 3.84 8.85 4.40
C GLU A 109 5.26 8.30 4.26
N ALA A 110 6.10 8.44 5.29
CA ALA A 110 7.46 7.92 5.25
C ALA A 110 7.50 6.39 5.10
N ALA A 111 6.64 5.68 5.83
CA ALA A 111 6.52 4.22 5.73
C ALA A 111 6.03 3.78 4.34
N GLU A 112 5.10 4.52 3.74
CA GLU A 112 4.64 4.27 2.37
C GLU A 112 5.77 4.48 1.36
N ARG A 113 6.57 5.55 1.49
CA ARG A 113 7.71 5.81 0.60
C ARG A 113 8.79 4.74 0.69
N GLU A 114 9.03 4.21 1.87
CA GLU A 114 9.96 3.09 2.08
C GLU A 114 9.44 1.83 1.35
N ARG A 115 8.16 1.49 1.51
CA ARG A 115 7.54 0.34 0.83
C ARG A 115 7.56 0.46 -0.69
N GLU A 116 7.25 1.63 -1.22
CA GLU A 116 7.34 1.90 -2.66
C GLU A 116 8.77 1.68 -3.16
N SER A 117 9.76 2.20 -2.42
CA SER A 117 11.18 2.06 -2.77
C SER A 117 11.62 0.59 -2.74
N ASP A 118 11.23 -0.16 -1.71
CA ASP A 118 11.52 -1.59 -1.59
C ASP A 118 10.84 -2.43 -2.67
N LEU A 119 9.60 -2.08 -3.04
CA LEU A 119 8.89 -2.75 -4.13
C LEU A 119 9.58 -2.52 -5.47
N VAL A 120 9.96 -1.28 -5.78
CA VAL A 120 10.69 -0.95 -7.02
C VAL A 120 12.06 -1.63 -7.03
N GLN A 121 12.77 -1.69 -5.89
CA GLN A 121 14.03 -2.41 -5.80
C GLN A 121 13.84 -3.91 -6.07
N ARG A 122 12.86 -4.56 -5.45
CA ARG A 122 12.54 -5.98 -5.71
C ARG A 122 12.20 -6.24 -7.17
N LEU A 123 11.44 -5.35 -7.81
CA LEU A 123 11.15 -5.43 -9.24
C LEU A 123 12.43 -5.36 -10.08
N ARG A 124 13.31 -4.40 -9.78
CA ARG A 124 14.59 -4.27 -10.51
C ARG A 124 15.48 -5.48 -10.33
N ASP A 125 15.52 -6.05 -9.14
CA ASP A 125 16.24 -7.29 -8.88
C ASP A 125 15.63 -8.43 -9.72
N ALA A 126 14.30 -8.57 -9.75
CA ALA A 126 13.62 -9.60 -10.54
C ALA A 126 13.92 -9.47 -12.05
N ILE A 127 13.95 -8.24 -12.58
CA ILE A 127 14.35 -7.94 -13.96
C ILE A 127 15.84 -8.28 -14.18
N GLY A 128 16.71 -7.87 -13.26
CA GLY A 128 18.15 -8.07 -13.37
C GLY A 128 18.58 -9.54 -13.36
N HIS A 129 17.82 -10.42 -12.71
CA HIS A 129 18.03 -11.87 -12.74
C HIS A 129 17.45 -12.55 -14.00
N GLY A 130 16.62 -11.85 -14.78
CA GLY A 130 16.13 -12.28 -16.10
C GLY A 130 15.05 -13.37 -16.10
N GLU A 131 14.67 -13.93 -14.95
CA GLU A 131 13.73 -15.04 -14.87
C GLU A 131 12.35 -14.66 -14.31
N TYR A 132 12.22 -13.57 -13.55
CA TYR A 132 10.99 -13.27 -12.81
C TYR A 132 10.54 -11.81 -12.91
N GLY A 133 11.03 -11.07 -13.91
CA GLY A 133 10.69 -9.65 -14.09
C GLY A 133 10.45 -9.29 -15.55
N ALA A 134 9.49 -8.38 -15.77
CA ALA A 134 9.25 -7.71 -17.05
C ALA A 134 9.28 -6.19 -16.85
N SER A 135 9.76 -5.46 -17.85
CA SER A 135 9.87 -4.00 -17.82
C SER A 135 9.41 -3.38 -19.12
N GLY A 136 8.70 -2.26 -19.02
CA GLY A 136 8.13 -1.57 -20.18
C GLY A 136 6.81 -2.18 -20.64
N VAL A 137 6.00 -1.34 -21.27
CA VAL A 137 4.59 -1.63 -21.55
C VAL A 137 4.38 -2.90 -22.38
N SER A 138 5.20 -3.16 -23.39
CA SER A 138 5.03 -4.31 -24.28
C SER A 138 5.23 -5.64 -23.56
N ASP A 139 6.32 -5.76 -22.78
CA ASP A 139 6.68 -7.00 -22.10
C ASP A 139 5.74 -7.25 -20.92
N VAL A 140 5.37 -6.20 -20.19
CA VAL A 140 4.39 -6.28 -19.10
C VAL A 140 3.01 -6.68 -19.62
N LEU A 141 2.57 -6.09 -20.74
CA LEU A 141 1.30 -6.43 -21.36
C LEU A 141 1.27 -7.89 -21.81
N ALA A 142 2.33 -8.37 -22.46
CA ALA A 142 2.45 -9.77 -22.86
C ALA A 142 2.41 -10.72 -21.65
N ALA A 143 3.13 -10.39 -20.57
CA ALA A 143 3.13 -11.18 -19.34
C ALA A 143 1.75 -11.22 -18.66
N LEU A 144 1.03 -10.09 -18.64
CA LEU A 144 -0.33 -10.01 -18.12
C LEU A 144 -1.30 -10.86 -18.95
N GLN A 145 -1.25 -10.74 -20.29
CA GLN A 145 -2.08 -11.54 -21.19
C GLN A 145 -1.78 -13.05 -21.07
N ALA A 146 -0.56 -13.41 -20.69
CA ALA A 146 -0.16 -14.78 -20.42
C ALA A 146 -0.48 -15.26 -18.98
N GLY A 147 -1.01 -14.39 -18.11
CA GLY A 147 -1.32 -14.71 -16.70
C GLY A 147 -0.07 -14.98 -15.83
N GLN A 148 1.09 -14.48 -16.25
CA GLN A 148 2.38 -14.71 -15.56
C GLN A 148 2.62 -13.74 -14.41
N VAL A 149 1.95 -12.59 -14.42
CA VAL A 149 2.22 -11.51 -13.47
C VAL A 149 1.71 -11.88 -12.08
N ASP A 150 2.60 -11.78 -11.10
CA ASP A 150 2.24 -11.77 -9.69
C ASP A 150 1.82 -10.37 -9.24
N THR A 151 2.68 -9.39 -9.53
CA THR A 151 2.52 -8.01 -9.10
C THR A 151 2.89 -7.06 -10.24
N LEU A 152 1.91 -6.27 -10.69
CA LEU A 152 2.08 -5.13 -11.58
C LEU A 152 2.54 -3.91 -10.75
N VAL A 153 3.56 -3.19 -11.23
CA VAL A 153 4.05 -1.95 -10.60
C VAL A 153 4.10 -0.85 -11.65
N MET A 154 3.49 0.29 -11.37
CA MET A 154 3.32 1.36 -12.36
C MET A 154 3.37 2.74 -11.68
N VAL A 155 3.97 3.74 -12.30
CA VAL A 155 3.92 5.11 -11.76
C VAL A 155 2.50 5.69 -11.94
N ASP A 156 2.05 6.48 -10.97
CA ASP A 156 0.71 7.11 -10.97
C ASP A 156 0.43 8.02 -12.15
N ASP A 157 1.46 8.54 -12.81
CA ASP A 157 1.39 9.39 -13.99
C ASP A 157 1.86 8.68 -15.28
N PHE A 158 1.97 7.35 -15.26
CA PHE A 158 2.35 6.55 -16.43
C PHE A 158 1.36 6.73 -17.60
N GLU A 159 1.86 7.13 -18.77
CA GLU A 159 1.07 7.28 -19.99
C GLU A 159 1.74 6.56 -21.16
N ALA A 160 0.95 5.83 -21.94
CA ALA A 160 1.37 5.29 -23.22
C ALA A 160 0.15 5.06 -24.13
N ALA A 161 0.38 5.07 -25.44
CA ALA A 161 -0.66 4.70 -26.39
C ALA A 161 -0.94 3.19 -26.29
N GLY A 162 -2.20 2.82 -26.45
CA GLY A 162 -2.62 1.43 -26.48
C GLY A 162 -3.80 1.22 -27.42
N TRP A 163 -4.04 -0.04 -27.76
CA TRP A 163 -5.21 -0.46 -28.50
C TRP A 163 -5.76 -1.77 -27.95
N ALA A 164 -7.05 -2.01 -28.18
CA ALA A 164 -7.70 -3.25 -27.85
C ALA A 164 -8.66 -3.69 -28.95
N ASP A 165 -8.85 -5.00 -29.08
CA ASP A 165 -10.03 -5.61 -29.67
C ASP A 165 -10.77 -6.34 -28.53
N PHE A 166 -11.98 -5.88 -28.19
CA PHE A 166 -12.78 -6.48 -27.12
C PHE A 166 -13.59 -7.69 -27.59
N GLY A 167 -13.81 -7.85 -28.90
CA GLY A 167 -14.49 -9.01 -29.50
C GLY A 167 -13.54 -10.19 -29.67
N PHE A 168 -12.25 -9.91 -29.82
CA PHE A 168 -11.15 -10.85 -29.82
C PHE A 168 -10.12 -10.37 -28.79
N PRO A 169 -10.23 -10.75 -27.49
CA PRO A 169 -9.62 -10.06 -26.34
C PRO A 169 -8.10 -9.96 -26.47
N ALA A 170 -7.67 -8.93 -27.18
CA ALA A 170 -6.31 -8.69 -27.61
C ALA A 170 -6.01 -7.24 -27.32
N TYR A 171 -4.86 -7.03 -26.70
CA TYR A 171 -4.36 -5.71 -26.34
C TYR A 171 -3.00 -5.55 -26.97
N GLY A 172 -2.62 -4.31 -27.27
CA GLY A 172 -1.28 -3.98 -27.68
C GLY A 172 -0.87 -2.57 -27.28
N ALA A 173 0.43 -2.37 -27.17
CA ALA A 173 1.03 -1.07 -26.95
C ALA A 173 1.23 -0.33 -28.28
N GLY A 174 1.19 1.01 -28.23
CA GLY A 174 1.36 1.90 -29.37
C GLY A 174 0.08 2.19 -30.14
N ASP A 175 0.25 2.73 -31.35
CA ASP A 175 -0.87 3.05 -32.24
C ASP A 175 -1.61 1.79 -32.71
N PRO A 176 -2.94 1.85 -32.91
CA PRO A 176 -3.71 0.77 -33.52
C PRO A 176 -3.11 0.27 -34.84
N PRO A 177 -2.80 -1.04 -34.98
CA PRO A 177 -2.24 -1.57 -36.20
C PRO A 177 -3.27 -1.62 -37.33
N LYS A 178 -2.80 -1.49 -38.58
CA LYS A 178 -3.67 -1.53 -39.77
C LYS A 178 -4.28 -2.92 -40.04
N SER A 179 -3.63 -3.97 -39.54
CA SER A 179 -4.04 -5.37 -39.66
C SER A 179 -4.06 -5.99 -38.27
N HIS A 180 -5.07 -6.79 -37.98
CA HIS A 180 -5.20 -7.43 -36.67
C HIS A 180 -4.07 -8.44 -36.43
N PRO A 181 -3.23 -8.27 -35.38
CA PRO A 181 -2.06 -9.13 -35.17
C PRO A 181 -2.38 -10.61 -34.96
N LEU A 182 -3.55 -10.91 -34.39
CA LEU A 182 -4.02 -12.27 -34.12
C LEU A 182 -5.11 -12.77 -35.09
N GLY A 183 -5.27 -12.13 -36.25
CA GLY A 183 -6.19 -12.60 -37.30
C GLY A 183 -7.67 -12.22 -37.15
N GLY A 184 -8.01 -11.32 -36.22
CA GLY A 184 -9.30 -10.65 -36.12
C GLY A 184 -9.54 -9.60 -37.21
N ASN A 185 -10.62 -8.84 -37.07
CA ASN A 185 -10.98 -7.77 -38.00
C ASN A 185 -10.38 -6.44 -37.52
N SER A 186 -9.57 -5.79 -38.34
CA SER A 186 -8.91 -4.54 -37.92
C SER A 186 -9.87 -3.36 -37.70
N ALA A 187 -11.11 -3.44 -38.20
CA ALA A 187 -12.14 -2.44 -37.91
C ALA A 187 -12.65 -2.49 -36.46
N ASP A 188 -12.42 -3.60 -35.75
CA ASP A 188 -12.84 -3.79 -34.36
C ASP A 188 -11.75 -3.35 -33.36
N ILE A 189 -10.57 -2.99 -33.86
CA ILE A 189 -9.47 -2.44 -33.05
C ILE A 189 -9.76 -0.98 -32.72
N VAL A 190 -9.76 -0.65 -31.44
CA VAL A 190 -9.97 0.70 -30.94
C VAL A 190 -8.79 1.18 -30.10
N PRO A 191 -8.41 2.47 -30.15
CA PRO A 191 -7.45 3.03 -29.22
C PRO A 191 -8.02 3.01 -27.80
N VAL A 192 -7.17 2.73 -26.82
CA VAL A 192 -7.52 2.69 -25.40
C VAL A 192 -6.46 3.37 -24.55
N ASP A 193 -6.83 3.76 -23.33
CA ASP A 193 -5.85 4.08 -22.30
C ASP A 193 -5.17 2.77 -21.85
N ILE A 194 -3.88 2.65 -22.15
CA ILE A 194 -3.13 1.45 -21.80
C ILE A 194 -2.99 1.29 -20.29
N ARG A 195 -2.99 2.38 -19.51
CA ARG A 195 -2.94 2.33 -18.05
C ARG A 195 -4.15 1.57 -17.50
N GLU A 196 -5.35 1.94 -17.96
CA GLU A 196 -6.58 1.26 -17.57
C GLU A 196 -6.60 -0.18 -18.05
N ALA A 197 -6.10 -0.46 -19.26
CA ALA A 197 -6.02 -1.81 -19.79
C ALA A 197 -5.08 -2.71 -18.96
N LEU A 198 -3.92 -2.21 -18.53
CA LEU A 198 -2.99 -2.95 -17.67
C LEU A 198 -3.62 -3.28 -16.31
N VAL A 199 -4.29 -2.31 -15.68
CA VAL A 199 -5.00 -2.53 -14.41
C VAL A 199 -6.13 -3.55 -14.60
N PHE A 200 -6.92 -3.42 -15.67
CA PHE A 200 -7.98 -4.37 -15.99
C PHE A 200 -7.44 -5.79 -16.20
N LEU A 201 -6.32 -5.94 -16.92
CA LEU A 201 -5.68 -7.24 -17.13
C LEU A 201 -5.13 -7.81 -15.82
N ALA A 202 -4.54 -6.98 -14.95
CA ALA A 202 -4.08 -7.44 -13.63
C ALA A 202 -5.25 -7.98 -12.80
N LEU A 203 -6.37 -7.25 -12.73
CA LEU A 203 -7.57 -7.68 -12.01
C LEU A 203 -8.18 -8.98 -12.58
N THR A 204 -8.22 -9.11 -13.90
CA THR A 204 -8.82 -10.30 -14.55
C THR A 204 -7.92 -11.54 -14.51
N THR A 205 -6.62 -11.35 -14.27
CA THR A 205 -5.62 -12.42 -14.12
C THR A 205 -5.25 -12.68 -12.65
N ASP A 206 -6.01 -12.11 -11.71
CA ASP A 206 -5.80 -12.21 -10.27
C ASP A 206 -4.40 -11.75 -9.84
N ALA A 207 -3.80 -10.82 -10.58
CA ALA A 207 -2.52 -10.21 -10.24
C ALA A 207 -2.71 -9.04 -9.28
N ASN A 208 -1.77 -8.91 -8.33
CA ASN A 208 -1.68 -7.72 -7.51
C ASN A 208 -1.25 -6.53 -8.38
N PHE A 209 -1.64 -5.31 -8.00
CA PHE A 209 -1.11 -4.11 -8.63
C PHE A 209 -0.79 -3.06 -7.57
N ASN A 210 0.31 -2.33 -7.80
CA ASN A 210 0.76 -1.26 -6.94
C ASN A 210 1.09 -0.04 -7.80
N VAL A 211 0.63 1.12 -7.35
CA VAL A 211 0.87 2.40 -8.02
C VAL A 211 1.89 3.18 -7.21
N ILE A 212 3.01 3.55 -7.83
CA ILE A 212 4.08 4.33 -7.22
C ILE A 212 3.80 5.80 -7.46
N HIS A 213 3.79 6.62 -6.42
CA HIS A 213 3.50 8.03 -6.62
C HIS A 213 4.71 8.77 -7.21
N SER A 214 4.44 9.64 -8.18
CA SER A 214 5.45 10.46 -8.83
C SER A 214 5.92 11.63 -7.96
N ALA A 215 5.04 12.21 -7.16
CA ALA A 215 5.31 13.39 -6.33
C ALA A 215 4.83 13.22 -4.89
N ALA A 216 5.29 14.12 -4.00
CA ALA A 216 4.78 14.16 -2.64
C ALA A 216 3.30 14.58 -2.65
N PRO A 217 2.49 14.11 -1.68
CA PRO A 217 1.10 14.54 -1.60
C PRO A 217 1.09 16.03 -1.24
N VAL A 218 0.32 16.84 -1.98
CA VAL A 218 0.08 18.22 -1.58
C VAL A 218 -0.92 18.20 -0.42
N PRO A 219 -0.58 18.71 0.77
CA PRO A 219 -1.53 18.72 1.88
C PRO A 219 -2.76 19.56 1.53
N GLU A 220 -3.97 19.07 1.81
CA GLU A 220 -5.25 19.74 1.45
C GLU A 220 -5.38 21.19 1.97
N ARG A 221 -4.52 21.62 2.89
CA ARG A 221 -4.55 22.94 3.55
C ARG A 221 -3.58 23.98 2.98
N VAL A 222 -3.01 23.80 1.79
CA VAL A 222 -2.35 24.92 1.11
C VAL A 222 -3.44 25.93 0.70
N ALA A 223 -3.44 27.13 1.28
CA ALA A 223 -4.36 28.18 0.87
C ALA A 223 -4.21 28.44 -0.63
N GLU A 224 -5.31 28.47 -1.38
CA GLU A 224 -5.35 28.69 -2.84
C GLU A 224 -4.55 29.92 -3.31
N SER A 225 -4.20 30.83 -2.39
CA SER A 225 -3.41 32.04 -2.64
C SER A 225 -1.90 31.85 -2.74
N ASP A 226 -1.34 30.71 -2.34
CA ASP A 226 0.12 30.51 -2.23
C ASP A 226 0.72 29.70 -3.39
N ILE A 227 -0.06 29.37 -4.42
CA ILE A 227 0.44 28.72 -5.64
C ILE A 227 1.14 29.75 -6.55
N GLU A 228 2.26 30.32 -6.07
CA GLU A 228 3.21 30.97 -6.96
C GLU A 228 3.96 29.90 -7.77
N ARG A 229 3.61 29.78 -9.06
CA ARG A 229 4.40 29.22 -10.19
C ARG A 229 5.09 27.88 -9.96
N GLU A 230 4.58 26.86 -10.68
CA GLU A 230 5.36 25.84 -11.43
C GLU A 230 6.69 25.42 -10.79
N SER A 231 6.67 25.14 -9.48
CA SER A 231 7.73 24.36 -8.85
C SER A 231 7.33 22.94 -9.15
N VAL A 232 7.90 22.37 -10.22
CA VAL A 232 7.86 20.93 -10.44
C VAL A 232 8.46 20.32 -9.19
N GLU A 233 7.61 19.78 -8.32
CA GLU A 233 8.10 19.07 -7.14
C GLU A 233 9.07 17.98 -7.61
N PRO A 234 10.20 17.79 -6.92
CA PRO A 234 11.13 16.76 -7.31
C PRO A 234 10.41 15.41 -7.29
N ARG A 235 10.50 14.66 -8.40
CA ARG A 235 9.93 13.32 -8.46
C ARG A 235 10.52 12.46 -7.34
N LEU A 236 9.67 11.62 -6.76
CA LEU A 236 10.09 10.74 -5.67
C LEU A 236 11.09 9.69 -6.14
N PRO A 237 12.04 9.24 -5.28
CA PRO A 237 13.09 8.31 -5.68
C PRO A 237 12.58 7.00 -6.29
N ALA A 238 11.49 6.45 -5.75
CA ALA A 238 10.87 5.22 -6.27
C ALA A 238 10.33 5.42 -7.70
N ALA A 239 9.66 6.55 -7.97
CA ALA A 239 9.19 6.89 -9.30
C ALA A 239 10.34 7.11 -10.29
N VAL A 240 11.38 7.86 -9.90
CA VAL A 240 12.58 8.04 -10.72
C VAL A 240 13.21 6.69 -11.08
N SER A 241 13.32 5.80 -10.10
CA SER A 241 13.85 4.44 -10.31
C SER A 241 12.96 3.61 -11.24
N LEU A 242 11.63 3.72 -11.15
CA LEU A 242 10.71 3.01 -12.03
C LEU A 242 10.70 3.61 -13.45
N ASP A 243 10.85 4.93 -13.60
CA ASP A 243 10.94 5.63 -14.88
C ASP A 243 12.17 5.16 -15.69
N GLU A 244 13.30 4.87 -15.04
CA GLU A 244 14.51 4.33 -15.68
C GLU A 244 14.28 2.98 -16.38
N ILE A 245 13.27 2.21 -15.97
CA ILE A 245 12.88 0.93 -16.59
C ILE A 245 11.58 1.06 -17.40
N GLY A 246 11.17 2.28 -17.74
CA GLY A 246 10.04 2.57 -18.61
C GLY A 246 8.72 2.90 -17.89
N GLY A 247 8.75 3.22 -16.60
CA GLY A 247 7.59 3.71 -15.82
C GLY A 247 6.56 2.63 -15.46
N VAL A 248 6.75 1.40 -15.95
CA VAL A 248 5.91 0.24 -15.68
C VAL A 248 6.74 -1.04 -15.71
N GLY A 249 6.45 -1.95 -14.78
CA GLY A 249 7.09 -3.26 -14.69
C GLY A 249 6.21 -4.29 -14.00
N ALA A 250 6.63 -5.54 -14.03
CA ALA A 250 5.92 -6.63 -13.39
C ALA A 250 6.88 -7.65 -12.78
N ILE A 251 6.53 -8.14 -11.60
CA ILE A 251 7.12 -9.33 -10.99
C ILE A 251 6.29 -10.53 -11.43
N LEU A 252 6.94 -11.59 -11.89
CA LEU A 252 6.30 -12.77 -12.47
C LEU A 252 6.26 -13.93 -11.47
N ARG A 253 5.16 -14.69 -11.49
CA ARG A 253 4.99 -15.95 -10.73
C ARG A 253 5.84 -17.08 -11.29
N PHE A 254 5.99 -17.11 -12.61
CA PHE A 254 6.73 -18.13 -13.36
C PHE A 254 7.17 -17.56 -14.71
N SER A 255 8.21 -18.16 -15.30
CA SER A 255 8.68 -17.85 -16.65
C SER A 255 8.46 -19.03 -17.59
N MET A 256 7.97 -18.75 -18.80
CA MET A 256 7.72 -19.77 -19.84
C MET A 256 9.00 -20.23 -20.55
N ASP A 257 10.09 -19.46 -20.48
CA ASP A 257 11.35 -19.81 -21.16
C ASP A 257 12.16 -20.89 -20.41
N GLY A 258 11.79 -21.19 -19.15
CA GLY A 258 12.47 -22.16 -18.29
C GLY A 258 12.06 -23.63 -18.49
N ASP A 259 10.87 -23.89 -19.03
CA ASP A 259 10.26 -25.24 -19.00
C ASP A 259 10.56 -26.10 -20.25
N SER A 260 11.44 -25.63 -21.15
CA SER A 260 11.81 -26.35 -22.38
C SER A 260 13.11 -27.16 -22.26
N LYS A 261 13.64 -27.42 -21.05
CA LYS A 261 14.77 -28.32 -20.81
C LYS A 261 14.46 -29.36 -19.73
N ALA A 262 13.66 -30.36 -20.09
CA ALA A 262 13.63 -31.67 -19.43
C ALA A 262 13.65 -32.79 -20.48
#